data_AF-A0A9P6LUY1-F1
#
_entry.id   AF-A0A9P6LUY1-F1
#
_cell.length_a   1.000
_cell.length_b   1.000
_cell.length_c   1.000
_cell.angle_alpha   90.00
_cell.angle_beta   90.00
_cell.angle_gamma   90.00
#
_symmetry.space_group_name_H-M   'P 1'
#
loop_
_entity.id
_entity.type
_entity.pdbx_description
1 polymer ?
#
loop_
_entity_poly.entity_id
_entity_poly.type
_entity_poly.pdbx_seq_one_letter_code
_entity_poly.pdbx_strand_id
1 'polypeptide(L)'
;MIGNVIPNGTNRHGYPIRSRYDRRRRRDRGSWAARWAGVFLQLGLNRAQVQTRTAQVKQNLDNKVTAIKTYRDNAKQAQTAQSLASVNHKNNRTSHSYQALRTARQNLRTHRRSLVPLEDELRKLRKQSYYWNKVDRAAGSAQTSSASSAAPATNTAPTWDRPQAEDCTLNLDISAFITQINADSNNNLIAFSGTDYGVRTMSETVPQTMNEIMAFINHHASLWVPQRKLKQVPQHRLKQVPQRKLKRVPQRKLKQVRRAPYHRSHPRAPRHIPR
;
A
#
# COMPACT_ATOMS: atom_id res chain seq x y z
N MET A 1 23.05 -15.97 20.62
CA MET A 1 23.87 -14.75 20.45
C MET A 1 23.22 -13.90 19.37
N ILE A 2 22.62 -12.77 19.72
CA ILE A 2 21.98 -11.86 18.77
C ILE A 2 23.08 -10.98 18.20
N GLY A 3 23.34 -11.10 16.89
CA GLY A 3 24.39 -10.36 16.22
C GLY A 3 24.18 -8.86 16.33
N ASN A 4 25.23 -8.14 16.72
CA ASN A 4 25.26 -6.68 16.76
C ASN A 4 25.01 -6.14 15.35
N VAL A 5 23.85 -5.51 15.14
CA VAL A 5 23.55 -4.76 13.93
C VAL A 5 24.48 -3.55 13.90
N ILE A 6 25.49 -3.58 13.04
CA ILE A 6 26.37 -2.43 12.78
C ILE A 6 25.52 -1.38 12.06
N PRO A 7 25.27 -0.18 12.64
CA PRO A 7 24.65 0.89 11.90
C PRO A 7 25.66 1.36 10.86
N ASN A 8 25.40 1.06 9.58
CA ASN A 8 26.16 1.57 8.44
C ASN A 8 25.93 3.08 8.26
N GLY A 9 26.30 3.87 9.26
CA GLY A 9 26.56 5.29 9.16
C GLY A 9 28.05 5.48 9.39
N THR A 10 28.78 5.91 8.37
CA THR A 10 30.16 6.40 8.52
C THR A 10 30.17 7.40 9.68
N ASN A 11 30.87 7.10 10.77
CA ASN A 11 31.07 8.03 11.88
C ASN A 11 32.20 9.00 11.49
N ARG A 12 31.96 10.31 11.57
CA ARG A 12 33.03 11.31 11.54
C ARG A 12 33.12 11.92 12.93
N HIS A 13 34.22 11.68 13.63
CA HIS A 13 34.49 12.16 15.00
C HIS A 13 33.46 11.72 16.05
N GLY A 14 33.08 10.42 16.07
CA GLY A 14 32.26 9.86 17.16
C GLY A 14 30.78 10.26 17.17
N TYR A 15 30.34 11.11 16.23
CA TYR A 15 28.92 11.42 16.03
C TYR A 15 28.41 10.77 14.74
N PRO A 16 27.19 10.19 14.75
CA PRO A 16 26.59 9.68 13.52
C PRO A 16 26.45 10.84 12.53
N ILE A 17 27.08 10.73 11.37
CA ILE A 17 26.92 11.70 10.30
C ILE A 17 25.43 11.73 9.97
N ARG A 18 24.79 12.90 10.17
CA ARG A 18 23.39 13.11 9.76
C ARG A 18 23.21 12.59 8.34
N SER A 19 22.34 11.59 8.19
CA SER A 19 22.14 10.90 6.92
C SER A 19 21.90 11.92 5.80
N ARG A 20 22.41 11.67 4.59
CA ARG A 20 22.11 12.50 3.40
C ARG A 20 20.60 12.67 3.20
N TYR A 21 19.80 11.74 3.71
CA TYR A 21 18.34 11.78 3.76
C TYR A 21 17.79 13.00 4.53
N ASP A 22 18.38 13.35 5.68
CA ASP A 22 17.95 14.53 6.46
C ASP A 22 18.22 15.86 5.72
N ARG A 23 19.26 15.91 4.88
CA ARG A 23 19.52 17.08 4.02
C ARG A 23 18.46 17.22 2.93
N ARG A 24 18.08 16.14 2.24
CA ARG A 24 17.04 16.17 1.20
C ARG A 24 15.67 16.54 1.81
N ARG A 25 15.31 15.91 2.93
CA ARG A 25 14.08 16.22 3.68
C ARG A 25 14.00 17.68 4.14
N ARG A 26 15.12 18.35 4.42
CA ARG A 26 15.13 19.78 4.78
C ARG A 26 14.93 20.70 3.57
N ARG A 27 15.51 20.38 2.42
CA ARG A 27 15.31 21.18 1.18
C ARG A 27 13.83 21.18 0.75
N ASP A 28 13.16 20.04 0.82
CA ASP A 28 11.78 19.94 0.35
C ASP A 28 10.75 20.57 1.31
N ARG A 29 11.10 20.72 2.61
CA ARG A 29 10.20 21.34 3.60
C ARG A 29 9.87 22.79 3.29
N GLY A 30 10.81 23.56 2.73
CA GLY A 30 10.58 24.96 2.36
C GLY A 30 9.58 25.10 1.21
N SER A 31 9.73 24.28 0.17
CA SER A 31 8.83 24.27 -1.00
C SER A 31 7.39 23.91 -0.62
N TRP A 32 7.21 22.92 0.26
CA TRP A 32 5.88 22.50 0.69
C TRP A 32 5.16 23.54 1.56
N ALA A 33 5.87 24.23 2.45
CA ALA A 33 5.27 25.27 3.29
C ALA A 33 4.77 26.45 2.45
N ALA A 34 5.57 26.92 1.49
CA ALA A 34 5.19 27.97 0.55
C ALA A 34 3.91 27.60 -0.24
N ARG A 35 3.78 26.34 -0.64
CA ARG A 35 2.59 25.84 -1.35
C ARG A 35 1.31 25.94 -0.51
N TRP A 36 1.37 25.67 0.80
CA TRP A 36 0.19 25.77 1.67
C TRP A 36 -0.21 27.22 1.96
N ALA A 37 0.74 28.14 2.04
CA ALA A 37 0.45 29.57 2.15
C ALA A 37 -0.30 30.08 0.91
N GLY A 38 0.13 29.66 -0.29
CA GLY A 38 -0.58 29.95 -1.54
C GLY A 38 -2.02 29.40 -1.55
N VAL A 39 -2.22 28.17 -1.07
CA VAL A 39 -3.57 27.58 -0.93
C VAL A 39 -4.43 28.38 0.04
N PHE A 40 -3.88 28.82 1.18
CA PHE A 40 -4.61 29.66 2.13
C PHE A 40 -5.06 30.99 1.51
N LEU A 41 -4.16 31.68 0.80
CA LEU A 41 -4.47 32.92 0.09
C LEU A 41 -5.54 32.71 -1.00
N GLN A 42 -5.44 31.62 -1.76
CA GLN A 42 -6.41 31.28 -2.81
C GLN A 42 -7.81 31.01 -2.26
N LEU A 43 -7.92 30.50 -1.03
CA LEU A 43 -9.22 30.26 -0.38
C LEU A 43 -9.93 31.55 0.04
N GLY A 44 -9.20 32.67 0.21
CA GLY A 44 -9.78 33.95 0.62
C GLY A 44 -10.46 33.92 2.00
N LEU A 45 -10.15 32.94 2.85
CA LEU A 45 -10.76 32.76 4.17
C LEU A 45 -9.94 33.47 5.26
N ASN A 46 -10.63 34.03 6.26
CA ASN A 46 -9.97 34.49 7.47
C ASN A 46 -9.48 33.29 8.31
N ARG A 47 -8.39 33.47 9.07
CA ARG A 47 -7.84 32.47 10.00
C ARG A 47 -8.90 31.93 10.96
N ALA A 48 -9.77 32.78 11.50
CA ALA A 48 -10.86 32.35 12.38
C ALA A 48 -11.79 31.34 11.69
N GLN A 49 -12.14 31.58 10.41
CA GLN A 49 -12.98 30.67 9.62
C GLN A 49 -12.27 29.33 9.35
N VAL A 50 -10.96 29.37 9.08
CA VAL A 50 -10.13 28.16 8.92
C VAL A 50 -10.11 27.34 10.21
N GLN A 51 -9.97 28.00 11.37
CA GLN A 51 -10.00 27.33 12.67
C GLN A 51 -11.36 26.69 12.95
N THR A 52 -12.47 27.40 12.69
CA THR A 52 -13.83 26.84 12.83
C THR A 52 -14.02 25.61 11.95
N ARG A 53 -13.60 25.65 10.67
CA ARG A 53 -13.68 24.49 9.77
C ARG A 53 -12.80 23.33 10.24
N THR A 54 -11.60 23.63 10.74
CA THR A 54 -10.68 22.62 11.28
C THR A 54 -11.30 21.92 12.50
N ALA A 55 -11.89 22.69 13.41
CA ALA A 55 -12.59 22.16 14.58
C ALA A 55 -13.81 21.31 14.19
N GLN A 56 -14.63 21.77 13.23
CA GLN A 56 -15.78 21.02 12.73
C GLN A 56 -15.37 19.67 12.11
N VAL A 57 -14.33 19.67 11.26
CA VAL A 57 -13.82 18.43 10.65
C VAL A 57 -13.26 17.48 11.71
N LYS A 58 -12.60 18.02 12.75
CA LYS A 58 -12.10 17.22 13.87
C LYS A 58 -13.24 16.58 14.66
N GLN A 59 -14.27 17.34 15.02
CA GLN A 59 -15.46 16.81 15.69
C GLN A 59 -16.16 15.73 14.86
N ASN A 60 -16.32 15.96 13.55
CA ASN A 60 -16.89 14.96 12.64
C ASN A 60 -16.04 13.69 12.57
N LEU A 61 -14.72 13.83 12.57
CA LEU A 61 -13.79 12.70 12.60
C LEU A 61 -13.95 11.91 13.90
N ASP A 62 -13.99 12.58 15.06
CA ASP A 62 -14.13 11.92 16.36
C ASP A 62 -15.46 11.17 16.46
N ASN A 63 -16.56 11.79 16.04
CA ASN A 63 -17.89 11.16 15.97
C ASN A 63 -17.91 9.93 15.06
N LYS A 64 -17.21 9.97 13.92
CA LYS A 64 -17.13 8.81 13.01
C LYS A 64 -16.22 7.72 13.55
N VAL A 65 -15.14 8.06 14.26
CA VAL A 65 -14.27 7.07 14.92
C VAL A 65 -15.04 6.30 15.97
N THR A 66 -15.81 6.97 16.82
CA THR A 66 -16.62 6.32 17.86
C THR A 66 -17.71 5.44 17.25
N ALA A 67 -18.40 5.91 16.21
CA ALA A 67 -19.38 5.11 15.48
C ALA A 67 -18.74 3.86 14.84
N ILE A 68 -17.60 3.98 14.17
CA ILE A 68 -16.93 2.84 13.52
C ILE A 68 -16.45 1.80 14.54
N LYS A 69 -16.10 2.22 15.76
CA LYS A 69 -15.69 1.30 16.82
C LYS A 69 -16.78 0.28 17.13
N THR A 70 -18.04 0.72 17.27
CA THR A 70 -19.16 -0.19 17.56
C THR A 70 -19.40 -1.19 16.42
N TYR A 71 -19.33 -0.75 15.16
CA TYR A 71 -19.45 -1.65 14.01
C TYR A 71 -18.32 -2.67 13.93
N ARG A 72 -17.09 -2.29 14.29
CA ARG A 72 -15.95 -3.22 14.35
C ARG A 72 -16.14 -4.26 15.45
N ASP A 73 -16.65 -3.85 16.60
CA ASP A 73 -16.90 -4.77 17.71
C ASP A 73 -18.04 -5.75 17.36
N ASN A 74 -19.11 -5.29 16.71
CA ASN A 74 -20.17 -6.15 16.18
C ASN A 74 -19.64 -7.14 15.13
N ALA A 75 -18.75 -6.69 14.23
CA ALA A 75 -18.14 -7.58 13.23
C ALA A 75 -17.24 -8.65 13.90
N LYS A 76 -16.51 -8.30 14.97
CA LYS A 76 -15.73 -9.26 15.77
C LYS A 76 -16.64 -10.28 16.46
N GLN A 77 -17.74 -9.84 17.07
CA GLN A 77 -18.73 -10.75 17.69
C GLN A 77 -19.37 -11.68 16.65
N ALA A 78 -19.72 -11.17 15.47
CA ALA A 78 -20.23 -12.01 14.38
C ALA A 78 -19.18 -13.03 13.89
N GLN A 79 -17.90 -12.66 13.93
CA GLN A 79 -16.81 -13.56 13.58
C GLN A 79 -16.62 -14.67 14.62
N THR A 80 -16.68 -14.35 15.93
CA THR A 80 -16.61 -15.37 16.99
C THR A 80 -17.81 -16.33 16.91
N ALA A 81 -19.02 -15.80 16.68
CA ALA A 81 -20.22 -16.60 16.46
C ALA A 81 -20.09 -17.54 15.24
N GLN A 82 -19.53 -17.06 14.13
CA GLN A 82 -19.24 -17.90 12.97
C GLN A 82 -18.26 -19.03 13.30
N SER A 83 -17.18 -18.73 14.03
CA SER A 83 -16.19 -19.74 14.44
C SER A 83 -16.84 -20.81 15.31
N LEU A 84 -17.63 -20.43 16.31
CA LEU A 84 -18.36 -21.36 17.18
C LEU A 84 -19.33 -22.25 16.39
N ALA A 85 -20.13 -21.63 15.51
CA ALA A 85 -21.06 -22.38 14.65
C ALA A 85 -20.32 -23.34 13.70
N SER A 86 -19.13 -22.97 13.24
CA SER A 86 -18.29 -23.83 12.39
C SER A 86 -17.78 -25.05 13.15
N VAL A 87 -17.34 -24.89 14.40
CA VAL A 87 -16.92 -26.00 15.26
C VAL A 87 -18.10 -26.93 15.55
N ASN A 88 -19.25 -26.38 15.94
CA ASN A 88 -20.47 -27.16 16.21
C ASN A 88 -20.93 -27.96 14.99
N HIS A 89 -20.89 -27.35 13.79
CA HIS A 89 -21.23 -28.06 12.56
C HIS A 89 -20.22 -29.17 12.23
N LYS A 90 -18.93 -28.94 12.47
CA LYS A 90 -17.89 -29.95 12.26
C LYS A 90 -18.12 -31.19 13.12
N ASN A 91 -18.54 -31.00 14.37
CA ASN A 91 -18.78 -32.07 15.33
C ASN A 91 -20.10 -32.81 15.07
N ASN A 92 -21.20 -32.08 14.84
CA ASN A 92 -22.54 -32.66 14.80
C ASN A 92 -22.99 -33.08 13.38
N ARG A 93 -22.53 -32.35 12.35
CA ARG A 93 -22.90 -32.56 10.92
C ARG A 93 -24.41 -32.63 10.64
N THR A 94 -25.24 -32.04 11.49
CA THR A 94 -26.70 -32.01 11.33
C THR A 94 -27.13 -30.88 10.39
N SER A 95 -28.29 -31.03 9.74
CA SER A 95 -28.91 -29.97 8.94
C SER A 95 -29.09 -28.67 9.75
N HIS A 96 -29.53 -28.80 11.01
CA HIS A 96 -29.69 -27.66 11.91
C HIS A 96 -28.37 -26.91 12.18
N SER A 97 -27.28 -27.64 12.51
CA SER A 97 -25.96 -27.03 12.71
C SER A 97 -25.42 -26.33 11.45
N TYR A 98 -25.73 -26.87 10.26
CA TYR A 98 -25.38 -26.23 8.99
C TYR A 98 -26.14 -24.92 8.77
N GLN A 99 -27.44 -24.90 9.06
CA GLN A 99 -28.24 -23.67 8.96
C GLN A 99 -27.71 -22.59 9.91
N ALA A 100 -27.36 -22.94 11.15
CA ALA A 100 -26.75 -22.02 12.10
C ALA A 100 -25.40 -21.45 11.60
N LEU A 101 -24.56 -22.27 10.97
CA LEU A 101 -23.33 -21.80 10.34
C LEU A 101 -23.61 -20.86 9.15
N ARG A 102 -24.61 -21.17 8.33
CA ARG A 102 -25.01 -20.35 7.19
C ARG A 102 -25.51 -18.98 7.64
N THR A 103 -26.36 -18.90 8.67
CA THR A 103 -26.84 -17.64 9.22
C THR A 103 -25.71 -16.83 9.83
N ALA A 104 -24.81 -17.44 10.61
CA ALA A 104 -23.65 -16.76 11.17
C ALA A 104 -22.72 -16.17 10.08
N ARG A 105 -22.48 -16.91 8.99
CA ARG A 105 -21.72 -16.41 7.83
C ARG A 105 -22.42 -15.24 7.14
N GLN A 106 -23.74 -15.31 6.99
CA GLN A 106 -24.52 -14.22 6.40
C GLN A 106 -24.45 -12.96 7.27
N ASN A 107 -24.61 -13.10 8.58
CA ASN A 107 -24.50 -11.99 9.52
C ASN A 107 -23.13 -11.31 9.46
N LEU A 108 -22.03 -12.08 9.47
CA LEU A 108 -20.69 -11.52 9.33
C LEU A 108 -20.51 -10.76 8.00
N ARG A 109 -21.03 -11.30 6.89
CA ARG A 109 -20.99 -10.62 5.59
C ARG A 109 -21.75 -9.30 5.62
N THR A 110 -22.91 -9.26 6.26
CA THR A 110 -23.71 -8.03 6.42
C THR A 110 -22.93 -6.97 7.20
N HIS A 111 -22.34 -7.32 8.35
CA HIS A 111 -21.53 -6.38 9.14
C HIS A 111 -20.27 -5.88 8.39
N ARG A 112 -19.59 -6.77 7.66
CA ARG A 112 -18.44 -6.35 6.85
C ARG A 112 -18.85 -5.42 5.70
N ARG A 113 -19.96 -5.71 5.03
CA ARG A 113 -20.50 -4.83 3.97
C ARG A 113 -20.88 -3.46 4.50
N SER A 114 -21.46 -3.36 5.69
CA SER A 114 -21.80 -2.06 6.29
C SER A 114 -20.56 -1.29 6.78
N LEU A 115 -19.49 -1.99 7.18
CA LEU A 115 -18.27 -1.37 7.68
C LEU A 115 -17.45 -0.66 6.59
N VAL A 116 -17.35 -1.24 5.39
CA VAL A 116 -16.54 -0.70 4.27
C VAL A 116 -16.84 0.77 3.95
N PRO A 117 -18.09 1.19 3.68
CA PRO A 117 -18.38 2.59 3.35
C PRO A 117 -18.02 3.55 4.49
N LEU A 118 -18.21 3.13 5.75
CA LEU A 118 -17.86 3.95 6.91
C LEU A 118 -16.34 4.15 7.02
N GLU A 119 -15.54 3.11 6.75
CA GLU A 119 -14.08 3.24 6.75
C GLU A 119 -13.57 4.14 5.62
N ASP A 120 -14.23 4.12 4.47
CA ASP A 120 -13.93 5.04 3.36
C ASP A 120 -14.28 6.49 3.70
N GLU A 121 -15.43 6.74 4.34
CA GLU A 121 -15.77 8.06 4.88
C GLU A 121 -14.74 8.54 5.91
N LEU A 122 -14.33 7.68 6.84
CA LEU A 122 -13.29 8.01 7.83
C LEU A 122 -11.96 8.36 7.15
N ARG A 123 -11.60 7.63 6.09
CA ARG A 123 -10.40 7.92 5.29
C ARG A 123 -10.50 9.29 4.62
N LYS A 124 -11.66 9.66 4.08
CA LYS A 124 -11.92 11.00 3.51
C LYS A 124 -11.81 12.09 4.58
N LEU A 125 -12.43 11.90 5.76
CA LEU A 125 -12.35 12.85 6.87
C LEU A 125 -10.93 13.02 7.39
N ARG A 126 -10.12 11.96 7.48
CA ARG A 126 -8.70 12.05 7.85
C ARG A 126 -7.90 12.90 6.84
N LYS A 127 -8.15 12.73 5.54
CA LYS A 127 -7.53 13.56 4.50
C LYS A 127 -7.95 15.02 4.63
N GLN A 128 -9.24 15.29 4.88
CA GLN A 128 -9.75 16.64 5.11
C GLN A 128 -9.16 17.27 6.38
N SER A 129 -9.09 16.53 7.48
CA SER A 129 -8.48 16.98 8.73
C SER A 129 -7.01 17.34 8.52
N TYR A 130 -6.25 16.49 7.81
CA TYR A 130 -4.87 16.79 7.44
C TYR A 130 -4.76 18.08 6.61
N TYR A 131 -5.60 18.23 5.59
CA TYR A 131 -5.64 19.40 4.73
C TYR A 131 -5.90 20.68 5.54
N TRP A 132 -6.96 20.71 6.35
CA TRP A 132 -7.32 21.88 7.14
C TRP A 132 -6.29 22.21 8.22
N ASN A 133 -5.72 21.21 8.89
CA ASN A 133 -4.60 21.40 9.81
C ASN A 133 -3.35 22.00 9.13
N LYS A 134 -3.13 21.72 7.85
CA LYS A 134 -2.02 22.32 7.08
C LYS A 134 -2.31 23.77 6.72
N VAL A 135 -3.53 24.07 6.28
CA VAL A 135 -3.98 25.43 5.97
C VAL A 135 -3.94 26.30 7.23
N ASP A 136 -4.42 25.81 8.38
CA ASP A 136 -4.40 26.55 9.66
C ASP A 136 -2.97 26.91 10.10
N ARG A 137 -2.03 25.96 9.99
CA ARG A 137 -0.61 26.23 10.27
C ARG A 137 -0.02 27.29 9.33
N ALA A 138 -0.36 27.24 8.05
CA ALA A 138 0.11 28.22 7.06
C ALA A 138 -0.47 29.62 7.35
N ALA A 139 -1.75 29.70 7.72
CA ALA A 139 -2.40 30.93 8.14
C ALA A 139 -1.72 31.53 9.38
N GLY A 140 -1.33 30.69 10.35
CA GLY A 140 -0.56 31.12 11.52
C GLY A 140 0.80 31.72 11.18
N SER A 141 1.54 31.12 10.25
CA SER A 141 2.85 31.63 9.83
C SER A 141 2.79 32.95 9.06
N ALA A 142 1.77 33.15 8.21
CA ALA A 142 1.63 34.36 7.40
C ALA A 142 1.40 35.62 8.26
N GLN A 143 0.68 35.47 9.36
CA GLN A 143 0.36 36.57 10.28
C GLN A 143 1.58 37.01 11.10
N THR A 144 2.52 36.11 11.37
CA THR A 144 3.77 36.44 12.07
C THR A 144 4.72 37.24 11.18
N SER A 145 4.79 36.94 9.88
CA SER A 145 5.67 37.65 8.94
C SER A 145 5.27 39.09 8.64
N SER A 146 3.99 39.45 8.76
CA SER A 146 3.51 40.82 8.52
C SER A 146 3.79 41.78 9.68
N ALA A 147 4.07 41.28 10.89
CA ALA A 147 4.34 42.11 12.07
C ALA A 147 5.83 42.42 12.27
N SER A 148 6.73 41.69 11.60
CA SER A 148 8.17 41.95 11.62
C SER A 148 8.62 42.60 10.31
N SER A 149 8.41 43.92 10.18
CA SER A 149 9.14 44.77 9.22
C SER A 149 10.60 44.94 9.65
N ALA A 150 11.27 43.82 9.98
CA ALA A 150 12.69 43.81 10.27
C ALA A 150 13.46 44.06 8.96
N ALA A 151 14.42 44.98 9.04
CA ALA A 151 15.24 45.50 7.95
C ALA A 151 15.71 44.42 6.95
N PRO A 152 15.85 44.77 5.65
CA PRO A 152 16.24 43.83 4.61
C PRO A 152 17.52 43.11 5.02
N ALA A 153 17.42 41.79 5.21
CA ALA A 153 18.58 40.96 5.48
C ALA A 153 19.52 41.08 4.27
N THR A 154 20.65 41.75 4.49
CA THR A 154 21.77 41.78 3.55
C THR A 154 22.20 40.34 3.30
N ASN A 155 21.92 39.85 2.09
CA ASN A 155 22.36 38.54 1.64
C ASN A 155 23.87 38.46 1.81
N THR A 156 24.32 37.71 2.83
CA THR A 156 25.74 37.40 2.98
C THR A 156 26.14 36.52 1.82
N ALA A 157 27.05 37.02 1.00
CA ALA A 157 27.59 36.33 -0.16
C ALA A 157 28.16 34.96 0.27
N PRO A 158 27.86 33.87 -0.45
CA PRO A 158 28.36 32.54 -0.12
C PRO A 158 29.88 32.49 -0.32
N THR A 159 30.64 32.46 0.76
CA THR A 159 32.12 32.52 0.77
C THR A 159 32.85 31.19 0.54
N TRP A 160 32.19 30.19 -0.06
CA TRP A 160 32.82 28.87 -0.21
C TRP A 160 32.61 28.28 -1.60
N ASP A 161 33.65 28.40 -2.43
CA ASP A 161 33.89 27.54 -3.59
C ASP A 161 33.91 26.08 -3.12
N ARG A 162 32.84 25.35 -3.38
CA ARG A 162 32.79 23.90 -3.19
C ARG A 162 32.98 23.23 -4.55
N PRO A 163 33.95 22.31 -4.69
CA PRO A 163 34.01 21.45 -5.87
C PRO A 163 32.69 20.68 -5.99
N GLN A 164 32.22 20.51 -7.23
CA GLN A 164 30.92 19.93 -7.50
C GLN A 164 30.86 18.50 -6.95
N ALA A 165 29.82 18.19 -6.19
CA ALA A 165 29.62 16.88 -5.59
C ALA A 165 29.42 15.74 -6.62
N GLU A 166 29.36 16.11 -7.90
CA GLU A 166 29.20 15.23 -9.06
C GLU A 166 30.49 14.48 -9.40
N ASP A 167 31.66 15.01 -9.01
CA ASP A 167 32.97 14.37 -9.26
C ASP A 167 33.24 13.15 -8.35
N CYS A 168 32.55 13.00 -7.23
CA CYS A 168 32.83 11.93 -6.26
C CYS A 168 32.00 10.66 -6.45
N THR A 169 31.05 10.62 -7.39
CA THR A 169 30.11 9.49 -7.54
C THR A 169 30.30 8.65 -8.79
N LEU A 170 31.13 9.08 -9.74
CA LEU A 170 31.27 8.39 -11.03
C LEU A 170 32.31 7.26 -11.06
N ASN A 171 33.15 7.11 -10.03
CA ASN A 171 34.25 6.13 -10.02
C ASN A 171 34.22 5.18 -8.80
N LEU A 172 33.05 4.71 -8.38
CA LEU A 172 32.98 3.57 -7.44
C LEU A 172 32.86 2.27 -8.24
N ASP A 173 34.01 1.74 -8.67
CA ASP A 173 34.08 0.41 -9.26
C ASP A 173 33.98 -0.64 -8.15
N ILE A 174 32.84 -1.33 -8.10
CA ILE A 174 32.54 -2.38 -7.11
C ILE A 174 32.87 -3.79 -7.63
N SER A 175 33.44 -3.92 -8.83
CA SER A 175 33.73 -5.21 -9.45
C SER A 175 34.69 -6.06 -8.61
N ALA A 176 35.74 -5.45 -8.05
CA ALA A 176 36.70 -6.11 -7.17
C ALA A 176 36.04 -6.75 -5.93
N PHE A 177 35.03 -6.07 -5.36
CA PHE A 177 34.29 -6.56 -4.19
C PHE A 177 33.41 -7.78 -4.54
N ILE A 178 32.81 -7.79 -5.73
CA ILE A 178 32.01 -8.92 -6.21
C ILE A 178 32.90 -10.15 -6.48
N THR A 179 34.07 -9.95 -7.07
CA THR A 179 35.02 -11.05 -7.34
C THR A 179 35.53 -11.69 -6.04
N GLN A 180 35.78 -10.88 -5.01
CA GLN A 180 36.21 -11.35 -3.70
C GLN A 180 35.12 -12.18 -2.99
N ILE A 181 33.86 -11.75 -3.05
CA ILE A 181 32.74 -12.49 -2.46
C ILE A 181 32.53 -13.85 -3.14
N ASN A 182 32.74 -13.94 -4.45
CA ASN A 182 32.57 -15.19 -5.20
C ASN A 182 33.70 -16.21 -4.97
N ALA A 183 34.88 -15.75 -4.55
CA ALA A 183 36.01 -16.63 -4.25
C ALA A 183 35.85 -17.33 -2.89
N ASP A 184 35.14 -16.70 -1.95
CA ASP A 184 34.86 -17.29 -0.65
C ASP A 184 33.66 -18.23 -0.74
N SER A 185 33.89 -19.55 -0.73
CA SER A 185 32.87 -20.61 -0.83
C SER A 185 31.90 -20.69 0.36
N ASN A 186 31.95 -19.73 1.27
CA ASN A 186 30.99 -19.60 2.36
C ASN A 186 29.82 -18.77 1.85
N ASN A 187 28.62 -19.34 1.95
CA ASN A 187 27.31 -18.85 1.50
C ASN A 187 26.99 -17.40 1.96
N ASN A 188 27.71 -16.41 1.46
CA ASN A 188 27.62 -15.02 1.86
C ASN A 188 26.38 -14.41 1.21
N LEU A 189 25.30 -14.27 1.99
CA LEU A 189 24.06 -13.63 1.57
C LEU A 189 24.29 -12.13 1.35
N ILE A 190 24.17 -11.69 0.09
CA ILE A 190 24.15 -10.27 -0.26
C ILE A 190 22.70 -9.78 -0.12
N ALA A 191 22.41 -9.01 0.93
CA ALA A 191 21.11 -8.37 1.10
C ALA A 191 21.17 -6.91 0.60
N PHE A 192 20.40 -6.61 -0.45
CA PHE A 192 20.20 -5.24 -0.92
C PHE A 192 19.03 -4.61 -0.15
N SER A 193 19.30 -3.73 0.80
CA SER A 193 18.26 -2.92 1.43
C SER A 193 17.91 -1.73 0.51
N GLY A 194 17.01 -1.97 -0.44
CA GLY A 194 16.44 -0.92 -1.25
C GLY A 194 15.54 -0.01 -0.41
N THR A 195 15.96 1.22 -0.13
CA THR A 195 15.11 2.23 0.55
C THR A 195 14.14 2.92 -0.41
N ASP A 196 13.54 2.17 -1.33
CA ASP A 196 12.54 2.71 -2.27
C ASP A 196 11.14 2.61 -1.65
N TYR A 197 10.58 3.75 -1.24
CA TYR A 197 9.30 3.83 -0.53
C TYR A 197 8.07 3.57 -1.42
N GLY A 198 8.26 3.16 -2.67
CA GLY A 198 7.18 2.78 -3.59
C GLY A 198 6.61 1.37 -3.35
N VAL A 199 7.38 0.46 -2.74
CA VAL A 199 6.92 -0.91 -2.48
C VAL A 199 6.32 -0.98 -1.08
N ARG A 200 5.02 -0.70 -0.99
CA ARG A 200 4.25 -0.89 0.25
C ARG A 200 4.28 -2.38 0.62
N THR A 201 4.89 -2.65 1.78
CA THR A 201 4.87 -3.90 2.55
C THR A 201 5.44 -5.14 1.84
N MET A 202 6.74 -5.36 2.00
CA MET A 202 7.25 -6.68 2.38
C MET A 202 7.93 -6.54 3.75
N SER A 203 7.11 -6.51 4.80
CA SER A 203 7.57 -6.69 6.17
C SER A 203 7.74 -8.19 6.40
N GLU A 204 8.84 -8.74 5.89
CA GLU A 204 9.45 -10.00 6.29
C GLU A 204 10.72 -10.12 5.44
N THR A 205 11.89 -9.95 6.05
CA THR A 205 13.15 -10.31 5.42
C THR A 205 13.20 -11.83 5.36
N VAL A 206 12.55 -12.42 4.35
CA VAL A 206 12.71 -13.84 4.05
C VAL A 206 14.08 -13.99 3.39
N PRO A 207 14.99 -14.82 3.92
CA PRO A 207 16.24 -15.11 3.23
C PRO A 207 15.89 -15.76 1.89
N GLN A 208 16.21 -15.08 0.79
CA GLN A 208 16.02 -15.61 -0.56
C GLN A 208 17.34 -16.16 -1.06
N THR A 209 17.28 -17.33 -1.69
CA THR A 209 18.43 -17.92 -2.36
C THR A 209 18.75 -17.14 -3.64
N MET A 210 20.01 -17.18 -4.10
CA MET A 210 20.43 -16.50 -5.34
C MET A 210 19.56 -16.91 -6.55
N ASN A 211 19.10 -18.16 -6.59
CA ASN A 211 18.21 -18.65 -7.64
C ASN A 211 16.83 -17.96 -7.62
N GLU A 212 16.27 -17.67 -6.45
CA GLU A 212 15.00 -16.96 -6.30
C GLU A 212 15.14 -15.49 -6.71
N ILE A 213 16.27 -14.86 -6.37
CA ILE A 213 16.59 -13.49 -6.78
C ILE A 213 16.71 -13.42 -8.31
N MET A 214 17.45 -14.37 -8.94
CA MET A 214 17.59 -14.43 -10.38
C MET A 214 16.26 -14.70 -11.10
N ALA A 215 15.40 -15.55 -10.53
CA ALA A 215 14.05 -15.77 -11.05
C ALA A 215 13.19 -14.50 -10.99
N PHE A 216 13.30 -13.71 -9.92
CA PHE A 216 12.59 -12.44 -9.76
C PHE A 216 13.08 -11.38 -10.75
N ILE A 217 14.40 -11.27 -10.95
CA ILE A 217 15.01 -10.36 -11.93
C ILE A 217 14.56 -10.73 -13.35
N ASN A 218 14.57 -12.01 -13.71
CA ASN A 218 14.13 -12.49 -15.02
C ASN A 218 12.64 -12.23 -15.26
N HIS A 219 11.80 -12.36 -14.23
CA HIS A 219 10.39 -11.99 -14.29
C HIS A 219 10.19 -10.47 -14.46
N HIS A 220 11.03 -9.65 -13.86
CA HIS A 220 10.95 -8.20 -14.03
C HIS A 220 11.47 -7.73 -15.40
N ALA A 221 12.49 -8.40 -15.94
CA ALA A 221 13.01 -8.16 -17.28
C ALA A 221 11.97 -8.45 -18.38
N SER A 222 11.12 -9.46 -18.20
CA SER A 222 10.02 -9.75 -19.14
C SER A 222 8.87 -8.72 -19.05
N LEU A 223 8.69 -8.05 -17.91
CA LEU A 223 7.77 -6.92 -17.75
C LEU A 223 8.33 -5.61 -18.31
N TRP A 224 9.65 -5.51 -18.44
CA TRP A 224 10.34 -4.38 -19.06
C TRP A 224 10.53 -4.60 -20.56
N VAL A 225 9.42 -4.83 -21.28
CA VAL A 225 9.40 -4.58 -22.72
C VAL A 225 9.45 -3.06 -22.89
N PRO A 226 10.48 -2.47 -23.51
CA PRO A 226 10.49 -1.04 -23.77
C PRO A 226 9.24 -0.75 -24.60
N GLN A 227 8.37 0.15 -24.12
CA GLN A 227 7.35 0.77 -24.96
C GLN A 227 8.08 1.56 -26.06
N ARG A 228 8.53 0.85 -27.10
CA ARG A 228 8.96 1.43 -28.35
C ARG A 228 7.75 2.16 -28.89
N LYS A 229 7.83 3.49 -28.84
CA LYS A 229 6.99 4.49 -29.49
C LYS A 229 5.96 3.85 -30.41
N LEU A 230 4.73 3.69 -29.91
CA LEU A 230 3.55 3.54 -30.76
C LEU A 230 3.51 4.81 -31.61
N LYS A 231 4.08 4.73 -32.82
CA LYS A 231 3.91 5.75 -33.85
C LYS A 231 2.40 5.94 -33.99
N GLN A 232 1.95 7.17 -33.78
CA GLN A 232 0.57 7.57 -34.05
C GLN A 232 0.22 7.09 -35.45
N VAL A 233 -0.74 6.16 -35.55
CA VAL A 233 -1.32 5.77 -36.83
C VAL A 233 -2.15 6.97 -37.30
N PRO A 234 -1.86 7.56 -38.47
CA PRO A 234 -2.66 8.65 -39.01
C PRO A 234 -4.11 8.18 -39.17
N GLN A 235 -5.05 8.93 -38.59
CA GLN A 235 -6.49 8.72 -38.80
C GLN A 235 -6.86 9.14 -40.22
N HIS A 236 -6.56 8.30 -41.21
CA HIS A 236 -7.10 8.47 -42.56
C HIS A 236 -8.10 7.37 -42.89
N ARG A 237 -9.34 7.83 -43.07
CA ARG A 237 -10.47 7.20 -43.78
C ARG A 237 -10.93 5.85 -43.21
N LEU A 238 -11.82 5.93 -42.22
CA LEU A 238 -12.86 4.93 -41.98
C LEU A 238 -13.72 4.80 -43.25
N LYS A 239 -13.33 3.91 -44.16
CA LYS A 239 -14.22 3.42 -45.21
C LYS A 239 -15.35 2.66 -44.52
N GLN A 240 -16.58 3.07 -44.80
CA GLN A 240 -17.79 2.40 -44.32
C GLN A 240 -17.70 0.91 -44.62
N VAL A 241 -17.78 0.08 -43.58
CA VAL A 241 -17.86 -1.37 -43.71
C VAL A 241 -19.30 -1.69 -44.15
N PRO A 242 -19.51 -2.38 -45.29
CA PRO A 242 -20.86 -2.77 -45.69
C PRO A 242 -21.44 -3.74 -44.65
N GLN A 243 -22.67 -3.46 -44.20
CA GLN A 243 -23.43 -4.36 -43.33
C GLN A 243 -23.62 -5.72 -44.02
N ARG A 244 -22.76 -6.68 -43.71
CA ARG A 244 -22.97 -8.08 -44.09
C ARG A 244 -24.08 -8.65 -43.22
N LYS A 245 -25.15 -9.09 -43.90
CA LYS A 245 -26.31 -9.80 -43.33
C LYS A 245 -25.86 -10.85 -42.31
N LEU A 246 -26.19 -10.63 -41.04
CA LEU A 246 -26.07 -11.62 -39.98
C LEU A 246 -26.92 -12.86 -40.35
N LYS A 247 -26.26 -13.93 -40.80
CA LYS A 247 -26.88 -15.24 -40.94
C LYS A 247 -27.24 -15.73 -39.53
N ARG A 248 -28.54 -16.00 -39.31
CA ARG A 248 -29.07 -16.61 -38.09
C ARG A 248 -28.30 -17.90 -37.79
N VAL A 249 -27.68 -17.97 -36.62
CA VAL A 249 -27.06 -19.20 -36.10
C VAL A 249 -28.20 -20.16 -35.71
N PRO A 250 -28.22 -21.40 -36.22
CA PRO A 250 -29.24 -22.37 -35.83
C PRO A 250 -29.04 -22.78 -34.37
N GLN A 251 -30.12 -22.71 -33.58
CA GLN A 251 -30.16 -23.19 -32.21
C GLN A 251 -29.84 -24.69 -32.18
N ARG A 252 -28.69 -25.06 -31.61
CA ARG A 252 -28.37 -26.45 -31.30
C ARG A 252 -29.32 -26.94 -30.20
N LYS A 253 -30.12 -27.97 -30.53
CA LYS A 253 -30.91 -28.73 -29.57
C LYS A 253 -29.98 -29.31 -28.49
N LEU A 254 -30.15 -28.87 -27.24
CA LEU A 254 -29.52 -29.44 -26.06
C LEU A 254 -29.93 -30.92 -25.95
N LYS A 255 -29.00 -31.84 -26.22
CA LYS A 255 -29.17 -33.26 -25.92
C LYS A 255 -29.16 -33.42 -24.40
N GLN A 256 -30.27 -33.94 -23.89
CA GLN A 256 -30.47 -34.30 -22.49
C GLN A 256 -29.48 -35.42 -22.11
N VAL A 257 -28.45 -35.08 -21.35
CA VAL A 257 -27.49 -36.04 -20.82
C VAL A 257 -28.16 -36.77 -19.65
N ARG A 258 -28.59 -38.01 -19.88
CA ARG A 258 -29.04 -38.92 -18.80
C ARG A 258 -27.84 -39.23 -17.92
N ARG A 259 -27.92 -38.83 -16.66
CA ARG A 259 -26.94 -39.14 -15.62
C ARG A 259 -26.94 -40.65 -15.37
N ALA A 260 -25.78 -41.29 -15.47
CA ALA A 260 -25.59 -42.68 -15.07
C ALA A 260 -25.78 -42.83 -13.54
N PRO A 261 -26.34 -43.94 -13.05
CA PRO A 261 -26.45 -44.22 -11.63
C PRO A 261 -25.08 -44.50 -11.03
N TYR A 262 -24.69 -43.69 -10.04
CA TYR A 262 -23.52 -43.96 -9.20
C TYR A 262 -23.79 -45.22 -8.36
N HIS A 263 -23.10 -46.31 -8.67
CA HIS A 263 -23.03 -47.49 -7.79
C HIS A 263 -22.33 -47.10 -6.49
N ARG A 264 -23.08 -47.13 -5.39
CA ARG A 264 -22.61 -46.89 -4.04
C ARG A 264 -22.07 -48.21 -3.48
N SER A 265 -20.77 -48.43 -3.56
CA SER A 265 -20.10 -49.55 -2.89
C SER A 265 -20.15 -49.32 -1.37
N HIS A 266 -20.92 -50.15 -0.66
CA HIS A 266 -20.94 -50.19 0.80
C HIS A 266 -19.64 -50.82 1.34
N PRO A 267 -19.04 -50.26 2.41
CA PRO A 267 -17.93 -50.92 3.10
C PRO A 267 -18.42 -52.10 3.94
N ARG A 268 -17.75 -53.24 3.79
CA ARG A 268 -17.92 -54.47 4.60
C ARG A 268 -17.65 -54.20 6.08
N ALA A 269 -18.51 -54.71 6.94
CA ALA A 269 -18.33 -54.75 8.39
C ALA A 269 -17.17 -55.70 8.81
N PRO A 270 -16.47 -55.41 9.91
CA PRO A 270 -15.40 -56.27 10.44
C PRO A 270 -15.96 -57.51 11.13
N ARG A 271 -15.33 -58.67 10.86
CA ARG A 271 -15.64 -59.96 11.49
C ARG A 271 -15.12 -59.98 12.93
N HIS A 272 -16.00 -60.41 13.84
CA HIS A 272 -15.69 -60.75 15.22
C HIS A 272 -14.76 -61.98 15.26
N ILE A 273 -13.64 -61.90 15.98
CA ILE A 273 -12.81 -63.05 16.35
C ILE A 273 -13.18 -63.40 17.80
N PRO A 274 -13.63 -64.62 18.10
CA PRO A 274 -13.79 -65.06 19.48
C PRO A 274 -12.45 -65.56 20.05
N ARG A 275 -12.25 -65.33 21.34
CA ARG A 275 -11.36 -66.11 22.20
C ARG A 275 -12.21 -66.76 23.27
#